data_AF-A0A965PT45-F1
#
_entry.id   AF-A0A965PT45-F1
#
_cell.length_a   1.000
_cell.length_b   1.000
_cell.length_c   1.000
_cell.angle_alpha   90.00
_cell.angle_beta   90.00
_cell.angle_gamma   90.00
#
_symmetry.space_group_name_H-M   'P 1'
#
loop_
_entity.id
_entity.type
_entity.pdbx_description
1 polymer ?
#
loop_
_entity_poly.entity_id
_entity_poly.type
_entity_poly.pdbx_seq_one_letter_code
_entity_poly.pdbx_strand_id
1 'polypeptide(L)'
;AQYGKFNSNAANGGYLTFESSGTVHGDIGTAAQIVSGGSASDFGINARGARNLILGTNNAERLRVTSGGEVYIAGTTDQGAYNLQVNGTGVWGAGAYVNGSDSRIKEDIQPLTSGLDVVEKLNPVTYKYKETWSSDQSIQSGFIAQELLTALDGQIYASGVVQQGGAEGYYSVAYQNLIAVLTKAIQELKAENESLKTRVSALEAA
;
A
#
# COMPACT_ATOMS: atom_id res chain seq x y z
N ALA A 1 21.64 -21.72 -31.81
CA ALA A 1 22.10 -22.40 -30.58
C ALA A 1 22.00 -21.42 -29.42
N GLN A 2 21.67 -21.93 -28.22
CA GLN A 2 21.50 -21.15 -27.00
C GLN A 2 22.78 -21.25 -26.18
N TYR A 3 23.37 -20.12 -25.83
CA TYR A 3 24.60 -20.09 -25.06
C TYR A 3 24.50 -19.04 -23.95
N GLY A 4 24.99 -19.39 -22.76
CA GLY A 4 25.33 -18.42 -21.72
C GLY A 4 26.76 -17.96 -21.95
N LYS A 5 26.96 -16.67 -22.25
CA LYS A 5 28.32 -16.11 -22.40
C LYS A 5 28.74 -15.47 -21.09
N PHE A 6 29.77 -16.01 -20.47
CA PHE A 6 30.48 -15.36 -19.38
C PHE A 6 31.54 -14.44 -19.98
N ASN A 7 31.52 -13.17 -19.61
CA ASN A 7 32.55 -12.22 -20.05
C ASN A 7 33.08 -11.46 -18.83
N SER A 8 34.38 -11.60 -18.60
CA SER A 8 35.14 -10.99 -17.51
C SER A 8 36.13 -9.92 -17.99
N ASN A 9 36.13 -9.58 -19.28
CA ASN A 9 37.18 -8.78 -19.91
C ASN A 9 36.81 -7.29 -20.07
N ALA A 10 35.68 -6.86 -19.52
CA ALA A 10 35.33 -5.45 -19.45
C ALA A 10 35.89 -4.83 -18.16
N ALA A 11 36.27 -3.54 -18.19
CA ALA A 11 36.93 -2.82 -17.10
C ALA A 11 36.15 -2.77 -15.75
N ASN A 12 34.93 -3.31 -15.70
CA ASN A 12 33.97 -3.14 -14.61
C ASN A 12 33.40 -4.46 -14.04
N GLY A 13 34.01 -5.63 -14.35
CA GLY A 13 33.66 -6.92 -13.73
C GLY A 13 33.04 -7.96 -14.66
N GLY A 14 32.60 -9.08 -14.07
CA GLY A 14 32.02 -10.22 -14.78
C GLY A 14 30.53 -10.08 -15.05
N TYR A 15 30.10 -10.41 -16.27
CA TYR A 15 28.69 -10.46 -16.67
C TYR A 15 28.32 -11.77 -17.37
N LEU A 16 27.05 -12.15 -17.28
CA LEU A 16 26.47 -13.30 -17.98
C LEU A 16 25.32 -12.84 -18.88
N THR A 17 25.36 -13.19 -20.17
CA THR A 17 24.23 -12.96 -21.10
C THR A 17 23.61 -14.27 -21.56
N PHE A 18 22.28 -14.30 -21.61
CA PHE A 18 21.48 -15.37 -22.20
C PHE A 18 21.05 -14.97 -23.60
N GLU A 19 21.55 -15.66 -24.62
CA GLU A 19 21.24 -15.38 -26.03
C GLU A 19 20.73 -16.60 -26.79
N SER A 20 19.90 -16.35 -27.79
CA SER A 20 19.49 -17.34 -28.78
C SER A 20 19.63 -16.72 -30.16
N SER A 21 20.41 -17.37 -31.04
CA SER A 21 20.59 -16.95 -32.44
C SER A 21 21.00 -15.47 -32.60
N GLY A 22 21.94 -15.01 -31.76
CA GLY A 22 22.46 -13.63 -31.79
C GLY A 22 21.57 -12.59 -31.12
N THR A 23 20.41 -12.96 -30.58
CA THR A 23 19.53 -12.05 -29.83
C THR A 23 19.71 -12.29 -28.33
N VAL A 24 20.03 -11.23 -27.59
CA VAL A 24 20.10 -11.27 -26.11
C VAL A 24 18.68 -11.23 -25.55
N HIS A 25 18.36 -12.17 -24.66
CA HIS A 25 17.07 -12.30 -23.98
C HIS A 25 17.11 -11.77 -22.54
N GLY A 26 18.25 -11.89 -21.87
CA GLY A 26 18.48 -11.35 -20.53
C GLY A 26 19.93 -11.43 -20.10
N ASP A 27 20.23 -10.85 -18.95
CA ASP A 27 21.58 -10.74 -18.40
C ASP A 27 21.60 -10.61 -16.89
N ILE A 28 22.75 -10.97 -16.31
CA ILE A 28 23.04 -10.89 -14.87
C ILE A 28 24.41 -10.23 -14.70
N GLY A 29 24.51 -9.26 -13.78
CA GLY A 29 25.78 -8.61 -13.41
C GLY A 29 26.13 -7.41 -14.28
N THR A 30 27.35 -6.88 -14.18
CA THR A 30 27.67 -5.54 -14.72
C THR A 30 28.75 -5.55 -15.79
N ALA A 31 28.73 -4.53 -16.65
CA ALA A 31 29.96 -3.88 -17.08
C ALA A 31 29.91 -2.34 -17.04
N ALA A 32 28.91 -1.75 -16.38
CA ALA A 32 28.96 -0.41 -15.78
C ALA A 32 27.56 -0.02 -15.35
N GLN A 33 26.54 -0.53 -16.03
CA GLN A 33 25.17 -0.26 -15.65
C GLN A 33 24.28 -1.49 -15.92
N ILE A 34 24.18 -2.08 -17.11
CA ILE A 34 23.58 -1.45 -18.30
C ILE A 34 24.55 -0.81 -19.32
N VAL A 35 25.75 -0.34 -19.01
CA VAL A 35 26.63 0.47 -19.91
C VAL A 35 26.13 1.86 -20.37
N SER A 36 24.87 2.29 -20.15
CA SER A 36 24.53 3.75 -20.16
C SER A 36 23.32 4.26 -19.29
N GLY A 37 22.87 3.61 -18.19
CA GLY A 37 21.91 4.23 -17.22
C GLY A 37 21.70 3.70 -15.76
N GLY A 38 22.73 3.31 -15.00
CA GLY A 38 22.77 2.84 -13.59
C GLY A 38 24.13 3.12 -12.89
N SER A 39 24.49 2.46 -11.78
CA SER A 39 25.83 2.59 -11.17
C SER A 39 26.69 1.33 -11.34
N ALA A 40 28.02 1.46 -11.36
CA ALA A 40 28.95 0.32 -11.37
C ALA A 40 28.92 -0.50 -10.06
N SER A 41 28.24 0.02 -9.02
CA SER A 41 28.01 -0.66 -7.74
C SER A 41 26.80 -1.59 -7.72
N ASP A 42 25.93 -1.55 -8.73
CA ASP A 42 24.61 -2.17 -8.63
C ASP A 42 24.61 -3.57 -9.27
N PHE A 43 24.06 -4.56 -8.58
CA PHE A 43 23.84 -5.91 -9.14
C PHE A 43 22.46 -5.98 -9.81
N GLY A 44 22.43 -6.19 -11.14
CA GLY A 44 21.19 -6.24 -11.94
C GLY A 44 20.88 -7.63 -12.51
N ILE A 45 19.58 -7.93 -12.61
CA ILE A 45 19.01 -9.05 -13.39
C ILE A 45 18.01 -8.44 -14.36
N ASN A 46 18.26 -8.58 -15.67
CA ASN A 46 17.50 -7.85 -16.69
C ASN A 46 16.88 -8.81 -17.71
N ALA A 47 15.64 -8.52 -18.12
CA ALA A 47 15.09 -8.98 -19.40
C ALA A 47 15.36 -7.91 -20.46
N ARG A 48 15.76 -8.30 -21.67
CA ARG A 48 16.11 -7.36 -22.76
C ARG A 48 15.04 -7.30 -23.85
N GLY A 49 14.86 -6.12 -24.45
CA GLY A 49 13.81 -5.85 -25.44
C GLY A 49 12.43 -5.72 -24.79
N ALA A 50 11.37 -5.85 -25.59
CA ALA A 50 9.98 -5.87 -25.11
C ALA A 50 9.63 -7.23 -24.47
N ARG A 51 10.42 -7.64 -23.47
CA ARG A 51 10.30 -8.92 -22.76
C ARG A 51 10.07 -8.68 -21.29
N ASN A 52 9.41 -9.65 -20.67
CA ASN A 52 9.08 -9.63 -19.26
C ASN A 52 10.21 -10.30 -18.45
N LEU A 53 10.50 -9.77 -17.26
CA LEU A 53 11.27 -10.49 -16.24
C LEU A 53 10.30 -11.37 -15.45
N ILE A 54 10.56 -12.68 -15.37
CA ILE A 54 9.66 -13.66 -14.75
C ILE A 54 10.40 -14.41 -13.63
N LEU A 55 9.81 -14.50 -12.45
CA LEU A 55 10.26 -15.33 -11.34
C LEU A 55 9.21 -16.41 -11.05
N GLY A 56 9.62 -17.66 -10.84
CA GLY A 56 8.71 -18.78 -10.69
C GLY A 56 9.21 -19.88 -9.74
N THR A 57 8.29 -20.73 -9.28
CA THR A 57 8.56 -21.92 -8.46
C THR A 57 7.68 -23.08 -8.95
N ASN A 58 8.20 -24.32 -8.94
CA ASN A 58 7.46 -25.51 -9.39
C ASN A 58 6.82 -25.35 -10.78
N ASN A 59 7.56 -24.80 -11.75
CA ASN A 59 7.09 -24.50 -13.11
C ASN A 59 5.90 -23.52 -13.20
N ALA A 60 5.62 -22.77 -12.12
CA ALA A 60 4.60 -21.72 -12.08
C ALA A 60 5.25 -20.35 -11.89
N GLU A 61 4.81 -19.37 -12.69
CA GLU A 61 5.17 -17.95 -12.52
C GLU A 61 4.54 -17.39 -11.24
N ARG A 62 5.34 -16.64 -10.48
CA ARG A 62 4.96 -16.02 -9.19
C ARG A 62 5.05 -14.51 -9.22
N LEU A 63 6.00 -13.96 -10.00
CA LEU A 63 6.19 -12.53 -10.17
C LEU A 63 6.59 -12.23 -11.61
N ARG A 64 6.07 -11.11 -12.14
CA ARG A 64 6.49 -10.56 -13.43
C ARG A 64 6.77 -9.07 -13.32
N VAL A 65 7.79 -8.61 -14.04
CA VAL A 65 7.91 -7.20 -14.45
C VAL A 65 7.69 -7.14 -15.95
N THR A 66 6.66 -6.42 -16.41
CA THR A 66 6.42 -6.25 -17.85
C THR A 66 7.46 -5.32 -18.46
N SER A 67 7.67 -5.39 -19.77
CA SER A 67 8.53 -4.41 -20.46
C SER A 67 7.98 -2.97 -20.40
N GLY A 68 6.72 -2.80 -19.99
CA GLY A 68 6.09 -1.50 -19.71
C GLY A 68 6.30 -1.01 -18.28
N GLY A 69 7.01 -1.77 -17.43
CA GLY A 69 7.33 -1.39 -16.04
C GLY A 69 6.30 -1.82 -14.99
N GLU A 70 5.28 -2.59 -15.36
CA GLU A 70 4.27 -3.06 -14.40
C GLU A 70 4.76 -4.31 -13.66
N VAL A 71 4.49 -4.37 -12.35
CA VAL A 71 4.83 -5.53 -11.52
C VAL A 71 3.56 -6.34 -11.22
N TYR A 72 3.55 -7.62 -11.56
CA TYR A 72 2.49 -8.57 -11.22
C TYR A 72 2.99 -9.54 -10.17
N ILE A 73 2.22 -9.73 -9.10
CA ILE A 73 2.46 -10.74 -8.08
C ILE A 73 1.28 -11.70 -8.09
N ALA A 74 1.55 -13.00 -8.22
CA ALA A 74 0.56 -14.08 -8.29
C ALA A 74 -0.38 -14.09 -9.53
N GLY A 75 0.07 -13.60 -10.69
CA GLY A 75 -0.67 -13.69 -11.96
C GLY A 75 0.19 -13.50 -13.22
N THR A 76 -0.28 -13.96 -14.39
CA THR A 76 0.48 -13.96 -15.68
C THR A 76 -0.20 -13.23 -16.83
N THR A 77 -1.46 -12.82 -16.66
CA THR A 77 -2.30 -12.07 -17.61
C THR A 77 -2.83 -10.84 -16.91
N ASP A 78 -2.88 -9.70 -17.61
CA ASP A 78 -3.63 -8.53 -17.15
C ASP A 78 -5.10 -8.94 -16.97
N GLN A 79 -5.57 -8.95 -15.72
CA GLN A 79 -6.96 -9.32 -15.40
C GLN A 79 -7.91 -8.11 -15.47
N GLY A 80 -7.42 -6.98 -16.00
CA GLY A 80 -8.10 -5.68 -16.02
C GLY A 80 -8.07 -5.04 -14.65
N ALA A 81 -7.78 -3.74 -14.55
CA ALA A 81 -7.80 -2.89 -13.35
C ALA A 81 -6.93 -3.29 -12.12
N TYR A 82 -6.52 -4.55 -11.96
CA TYR A 82 -6.06 -5.11 -10.68
C TYR A 82 -4.56 -5.38 -10.54
N ASN A 83 -3.70 -4.50 -11.04
CA ASN A 83 -2.27 -4.58 -10.73
C ASN A 83 -1.96 -3.70 -9.52
N LEU A 84 -1.32 -4.26 -8.49
CA LEU A 84 -0.69 -3.47 -7.43
C LEU A 84 0.45 -2.67 -8.07
N GLN A 85 0.18 -1.43 -8.45
CA GLN A 85 1.21 -0.52 -8.96
C GLN A 85 1.71 0.32 -7.79
N VAL A 86 2.94 0.08 -7.38
CA VAL A 86 3.63 0.96 -6.42
C VAL A 86 4.45 1.94 -7.24
N ASN A 87 3.92 3.14 -7.46
CA ASN A 87 4.72 4.26 -7.91
C ASN A 87 5.09 5.08 -6.66
N GLY A 88 6.23 5.78 -6.64
CA GLY A 88 6.76 6.46 -5.44
C GLY A 88 5.85 7.52 -4.78
N THR A 89 4.60 7.66 -5.23
CA THR A 89 3.55 8.52 -4.71
C THR A 89 2.37 7.76 -4.09
N GLY A 90 2.31 6.42 -4.19
CA GLY A 90 1.27 5.62 -3.56
C GLY A 90 1.10 4.22 -4.14
N VAL A 91 0.12 3.51 -3.60
CA VAL A 91 -0.35 2.25 -4.16
C VAL A 91 -1.56 2.55 -5.04
N TRP A 92 -1.38 2.41 -6.36
CA TRP A 92 -2.48 2.46 -7.31
C TRP A 92 -2.96 1.04 -7.60
N GLY A 93 -4.24 0.81 -7.38
CA GLY A 93 -4.98 -0.34 -7.88
C GLY A 93 -6.35 0.17 -8.30
N ALA A 94 -6.83 -0.22 -9.48
CA ALA A 94 -8.20 0.08 -9.87
C ALA A 94 -9.12 -1.03 -9.32
N GLY A 95 -10.14 -0.64 -8.55
CA GLY A 95 -11.06 -1.55 -7.86
C GLY A 95 -11.04 -1.41 -6.33
N ALA A 96 -11.74 -2.31 -5.64
CA ALA A 96 -11.88 -2.26 -4.19
C ALA A 96 -10.67 -2.91 -3.47
N TYR A 97 -10.15 -2.24 -2.44
CA TYR A 97 -9.31 -2.87 -1.43
C TYR A 97 -10.19 -3.76 -0.54
N VAL A 98 -10.20 -5.06 -0.82
CA VAL A 98 -11.05 -6.04 -0.12
C VAL A 98 -10.36 -6.61 1.10
N ASN A 99 -10.98 -6.42 2.26
CA ASN A 99 -10.61 -7.06 3.51
C ASN A 99 -11.55 -8.23 3.78
N GLY A 100 -11.01 -9.40 4.14
CA GLY A 100 -11.83 -10.54 4.56
C GLY A 100 -12.71 -10.17 5.77
N SER A 101 -14.03 -10.26 5.63
CA SER A 101 -14.98 -9.80 6.66
C SER A 101 -16.08 -10.82 7.00
N ASP A 102 -15.96 -12.05 6.52
CA ASP A 102 -16.90 -13.14 6.76
C ASP A 102 -16.98 -13.50 8.26
N SER A 103 -18.16 -13.85 8.77
CA SER A 103 -18.33 -14.19 10.19
C SER A 103 -17.54 -15.44 10.59
N ARG A 104 -17.26 -16.36 9.67
CA ARG A 104 -16.51 -17.61 9.92
C ARG A 104 -15.03 -17.40 10.16
N ILE A 105 -14.50 -16.23 9.79
CA ILE A 105 -13.09 -15.86 9.99
C ILE A 105 -12.93 -14.83 11.11
N LYS A 106 -13.99 -14.62 11.91
CA LYS A 106 -14.00 -13.71 13.07
C LYS A 106 -14.40 -14.49 14.32
N GLU A 107 -13.75 -14.16 15.42
CA GLU A 107 -14.07 -14.64 16.76
C GLU A 107 -14.30 -13.46 17.70
N ASP A 108 -14.89 -13.71 18.88
CA ASP A 108 -15.13 -12.70 19.93
C ASP A 108 -15.86 -11.42 19.46
N ILE A 109 -16.88 -11.59 18.62
CA ILE A 109 -17.63 -10.47 18.02
C ILE A 109 -18.47 -9.75 19.09
N GLN A 110 -18.15 -8.48 19.35
CA GLN A 110 -18.90 -7.60 20.25
C GLN A 110 -19.39 -6.33 19.53
N PRO A 111 -20.54 -5.76 19.94
CA PRO A 111 -20.99 -4.48 19.41
C PRO A 111 -20.02 -3.34 19.74
N LEU A 112 -19.87 -2.37 18.82
CA LEU A 112 -19.19 -1.12 19.12
C LEU A 112 -20.12 -0.23 19.97
N THR A 113 -19.67 0.11 21.17
CA THR A 113 -20.50 0.76 22.19
C THR A 113 -20.52 2.27 22.10
N SER A 114 -19.41 2.91 21.70
CA SER A 114 -19.29 4.37 21.54
C SER A 114 -18.57 4.69 20.23
N GLY A 115 -19.10 5.65 19.48
CA GLY A 115 -18.44 6.23 18.29
C GLY A 115 -18.32 7.75 18.37
N LEU A 116 -19.36 8.43 18.83
CA LEU A 116 -19.45 9.89 18.88
C LEU A 116 -18.41 10.47 19.84
N ASP A 117 -18.30 9.94 21.08
CA ASP A 117 -17.30 10.38 22.06
C ASP A 117 -15.86 10.26 21.54
N VAL A 118 -15.62 9.31 20.64
CA VAL A 118 -14.32 9.09 20.01
C VAL A 118 -14.10 10.11 18.91
N VAL A 119 -15.08 10.29 18.01
CA VAL A 119 -15.01 11.24 16.90
C VAL A 119 -14.82 12.67 17.38
N GLU A 120 -15.46 13.05 18.49
CA GLU A 120 -15.33 14.39 19.09
C GLU A 120 -13.90 14.71 19.58
N LYS A 121 -13.10 13.68 19.89
CA LYS A 121 -11.69 13.83 20.30
C LYS A 121 -10.73 13.84 19.12
N LEU A 122 -11.18 13.50 17.93
CA LEU A 122 -10.32 13.45 16.75
C LEU A 122 -9.97 14.86 16.29
N ASN A 123 -8.74 15.04 15.84
CA ASN A 123 -8.25 16.29 15.26
C ASN A 123 -7.90 16.10 13.78
N PRO A 124 -8.85 16.31 12.85
CA PRO A 124 -8.56 16.30 11.42
C PRO A 124 -7.64 17.46 11.05
N VAL A 125 -6.54 17.18 10.36
CA VAL A 125 -5.56 18.19 9.93
C VAL A 125 -5.34 18.13 8.43
N THR A 126 -4.77 19.20 7.88
CA THR A 126 -4.16 19.16 6.55
C THR A 126 -2.65 19.24 6.68
N TYR A 127 -1.92 18.58 5.78
CA TYR A 127 -0.47 18.53 5.83
C TYR A 127 0.11 18.32 4.43
N LYS A 128 1.42 18.55 4.32
CA LYS A 128 2.23 18.08 3.20
C LYS A 128 3.29 17.14 3.76
N TYR A 129 3.65 16.12 3.00
CA TYR A 129 4.81 15.32 3.36
C TYR A 129 6.08 16.14 3.15
N LYS A 130 7.07 15.94 4.04
CA LYS A 130 8.42 16.46 3.82
C LYS A 130 8.97 15.90 2.51
N GLU A 131 9.71 16.71 1.75
CA GLU A 131 10.28 16.30 0.45
C GLU A 131 11.16 15.04 0.53
N THR A 132 11.85 14.83 1.65
CA THR A 132 12.67 13.63 1.88
C THR A 132 11.85 12.33 2.02
N TRP A 133 10.53 12.45 2.18
CA TRP A 133 9.61 11.32 2.39
C TRP A 133 8.63 11.14 1.23
N SER A 134 8.29 12.20 0.50
CA SER A 134 7.42 12.14 -0.66
C SER A 134 7.79 13.22 -1.67
N SER A 135 7.87 12.83 -2.93
CA SER A 135 7.96 13.78 -4.05
C SER A 135 6.63 14.46 -4.35
N ASP A 136 5.51 13.90 -3.89
CA ASP A 136 4.20 14.55 -3.94
C ASP A 136 4.08 15.61 -2.84
N GLN A 137 3.96 16.86 -3.27
CA GLN A 137 3.88 18.07 -2.43
C GLN A 137 2.48 18.71 -2.43
N SER A 138 1.47 17.96 -2.87
CA SER A 138 0.06 18.34 -2.73
C SER A 138 -0.38 18.36 -1.26
N ILE A 139 -1.37 19.20 -0.95
CA ILE A 139 -1.95 19.27 0.40
C ILE A 139 -2.86 18.07 0.59
N GLN A 140 -2.58 17.28 1.61
CA GLN A 140 -3.33 16.10 2.02
C GLN A 140 -4.18 16.43 3.25
N SER A 141 -5.27 15.69 3.44
CA SER A 141 -6.04 15.68 4.69
C SER A 141 -5.83 14.35 5.43
N GLY A 142 -5.89 14.38 6.75
CA GLY A 142 -5.73 13.18 7.56
C GLY A 142 -5.57 13.50 9.05
N PHE A 143 -4.79 12.66 9.73
CA PHE A 143 -4.55 12.77 11.18
C PHE A 143 -3.05 12.70 11.49
N ILE A 144 -2.66 13.32 12.60
CA ILE A 144 -1.37 13.04 13.25
C ILE A 144 -1.55 11.75 14.06
N ALA A 145 -0.76 10.71 13.73
CA ALA A 145 -0.97 9.37 14.29
C ALA A 145 -0.84 9.32 15.82
N GLN A 146 0.04 10.15 16.40
CA GLN A 146 0.24 10.24 17.85
C GLN A 146 -0.95 10.91 18.56
N GLU A 147 -1.51 11.95 17.97
CA GLU A 147 -2.73 12.59 18.48
C GLU A 147 -3.92 11.63 18.38
N LEU A 148 -4.03 10.91 17.26
CA LEU A 148 -5.04 9.89 17.05
C LEU A 148 -4.93 8.77 18.09
N LEU A 149 -3.72 8.29 18.38
CA LEU A 149 -3.52 7.27 19.43
C LEU A 149 -3.97 7.78 20.81
N THR A 150 -3.67 9.04 21.12
CA THR A 150 -4.10 9.68 22.38
C THR A 150 -5.62 9.81 22.43
N ALA A 151 -6.28 10.19 21.33
CA ALA A 151 -7.73 10.29 21.25
C ALA A 151 -8.43 8.93 21.37
N LEU A 152 -7.75 7.86 20.97
CA LEU A 152 -8.22 6.47 21.08
C LEU A 152 -7.81 5.79 22.40
N ASP A 153 -7.26 6.53 23.36
CA ASP A 153 -6.88 5.95 24.65
C ASP A 153 -8.09 5.29 25.34
N GLY A 154 -7.85 4.10 25.91
CA GLY A 154 -8.87 3.24 26.49
C GLY A 154 -9.75 2.47 25.49
N GLN A 155 -9.63 2.70 24.17
CA GLN A 155 -10.37 1.93 23.17
C GLN A 155 -9.66 0.60 22.87
N ILE A 156 -10.38 -0.52 23.02
CA ILE A 156 -9.83 -1.87 22.79
C ILE A 156 -9.32 -2.09 21.36
N TYR A 157 -9.79 -1.29 20.41
CA TYR A 157 -9.44 -1.37 19.00
C TYR A 157 -8.35 -0.37 18.58
N ALA A 158 -7.77 0.39 19.51
CA ALA A 158 -6.78 1.42 19.22
C ALA A 158 -5.58 0.88 18.44
N SER A 159 -5.08 -0.30 18.81
CA SER A 159 -3.96 -1.00 18.13
C SER A 159 -4.31 -1.48 16.72
N GLY A 160 -5.60 -1.66 16.43
CA GLY A 160 -6.09 -1.93 15.08
C GLY A 160 -6.07 -0.68 14.19
N VAL A 161 -6.15 0.52 14.78
CA VAL A 161 -6.21 1.80 14.05
C VAL A 161 -4.83 2.44 13.93
N VAL A 162 -4.06 2.50 15.01
CA VAL A 162 -2.72 3.10 15.03
C VAL A 162 -1.69 2.03 15.37
N GLN A 163 -0.67 1.92 14.54
CA GLN A 163 0.39 0.93 14.68
C GLN A 163 1.73 1.66 14.74
N GLN A 164 2.69 1.09 15.48
CA GLN A 164 4.05 1.58 15.53
C GLN A 164 4.99 0.49 15.01
N GLY A 165 5.90 0.84 14.10
CA GLY A 165 6.77 -0.15 13.46
C GLY A 165 8.05 0.41 12.85
N GLY A 166 8.92 -0.51 12.42
CA GLY A 166 10.25 -0.20 11.89
C GLY A 166 11.30 0.06 12.98
N ALA A 167 12.56 0.12 12.58
CA ALA A 167 13.70 0.31 13.51
C ALA A 167 13.63 1.64 14.28
N GLU A 168 13.01 2.65 13.68
CA GLU A 168 12.84 3.99 14.27
C GLU A 168 11.48 4.19 14.94
N GLY A 169 10.59 3.18 14.91
CA GLY A 169 9.30 3.23 15.60
C GLY A 169 8.35 4.30 15.04
N TYR A 170 8.24 4.42 13.71
CA TYR A 170 7.27 5.31 13.08
C TYR A 170 5.84 4.82 13.31
N TYR A 171 4.92 5.78 13.40
CA TYR A 171 3.50 5.51 13.56
C TYR A 171 2.80 5.50 12.19
N SER A 172 1.86 4.58 12.01
CA SER A 172 1.00 4.47 10.84
C SER A 172 -0.47 4.39 11.25
N VAL A 173 -1.37 4.75 10.33
CA VAL A 173 -2.82 4.78 10.57
C VAL A 173 -3.54 3.90 9.56
N ALA A 174 -4.31 2.93 10.06
CA ALA A 174 -5.25 2.13 9.28
C ALA A 174 -6.59 2.87 9.15
N TYR A 175 -6.63 3.89 8.26
CA TYR A 175 -7.79 4.76 8.07
C TYR A 175 -9.12 4.00 7.84
N GLN A 176 -9.09 2.86 7.16
CA GLN A 176 -10.29 2.04 6.90
C GLN A 176 -10.97 1.56 8.19
N ASN A 177 -10.22 1.37 9.27
CA ASN A 177 -10.76 0.89 10.54
C ASN A 177 -11.58 1.96 11.27
N LEU A 178 -11.40 3.24 10.92
CA LEU A 178 -12.22 4.34 11.45
C LEU A 178 -13.65 4.33 10.86
N ILE A 179 -13.91 3.65 9.74
CA ILE A 179 -15.23 3.65 9.09
C ILE A 179 -16.33 3.10 10.01
N ALA A 180 -16.04 2.03 10.76
CA ALA A 180 -16.99 1.45 11.72
C ALA A 180 -17.28 2.42 12.89
N VAL A 181 -16.26 3.12 13.37
CA VAL A 181 -16.37 4.13 14.44
C VAL A 181 -17.21 5.32 13.97
N LEU A 182 -16.91 5.85 12.78
CA LEU A 182 -17.67 6.93 12.15
C LEU A 182 -19.13 6.53 11.91
N THR A 183 -19.38 5.30 11.48
CA THR A 183 -20.74 4.77 11.30
C THR A 183 -21.51 4.76 12.63
N LYS A 184 -20.87 4.31 13.71
CA LYS A 184 -21.47 4.31 15.05
C LYS A 184 -21.75 5.72 15.56
N ALA A 185 -20.82 6.65 15.36
CA ALA A 185 -21.00 8.06 15.72
C ALA A 185 -22.21 8.69 15.02
N ILE A 186 -22.41 8.39 13.73
CA ILE A 186 -23.58 8.87 12.97
C ILE A 186 -24.89 8.27 13.52
N GLN A 187 -24.88 6.99 13.92
CA GLN A 187 -26.04 6.34 14.53
C GLN A 187 -26.42 6.99 15.87
N GLU A 188 -25.42 7.29 16.71
CA GLU A 188 -25.61 7.97 18.00
C GLU A 188 -26.13 9.40 17.79
N LEU A 189 -25.48 10.17 16.91
CA LEU A 189 -25.89 11.53 16.59
C LEU A 189 -27.33 11.59 16.05
N LYS A 190 -27.74 10.60 15.23
CA LYS A 190 -29.12 10.49 14.76
C LYS A 190 -30.08 10.26 15.93
N ALA A 191 -29.75 9.38 16.86
CA ALA A 191 -30.61 9.10 18.02
C ALA A 191 -30.78 10.33 18.91
N GLU A 192 -29.70 11.09 19.16
CA GLU A 192 -29.77 12.35 19.90
C GLU A 192 -30.62 13.39 19.17
N ASN A 193 -30.48 13.50 17.85
CA ASN A 193 -31.25 14.45 17.05
C ASN A 193 -32.76 14.18 17.13
N GLU A 194 -33.18 12.92 17.04
CA GLU A 194 -34.59 12.54 17.18
C GLU A 194 -35.14 12.78 18.60
N SER A 195 -34.31 12.56 19.62
CA SER A 195 -34.65 12.92 21.01
C SER A 195 -34.85 14.44 21.17
N LEU A 196 -33.94 15.24 20.60
CA LEU A 196 -34.03 16.70 20.63
C LEU A 196 -35.26 17.20 19.88
N LYS A 197 -35.55 16.69 18.68
CA LYS A 197 -36.77 17.04 17.92
C LYS A 197 -38.03 16.75 18.73
N THR A 198 -38.11 15.59 19.36
CA THR A 198 -39.26 15.21 20.19
C THR A 198 -39.47 16.19 21.34
N ARG A 199 -38.38 16.58 22.03
CA ARG A 199 -38.43 17.56 23.11
C ARG A 199 -38.86 18.94 22.62
N VAL A 200 -38.32 19.39 21.49
CA VAL A 200 -38.70 20.69 20.89
C VAL A 200 -40.18 20.69 20.54
N SER A 201 -40.70 19.67 19.86
CA SER A 201 -42.13 19.59 19.53
C SER A 201 -43.04 19.56 20.76
N ALA A 202 -42.62 18.89 21.84
CA ALA A 202 -43.37 18.89 23.09
C ALA A 202 -43.38 20.26 23.78
N LEU A 203 -42.28 21.03 23.69
CA LEU A 203 -42.19 22.38 24.23
C LEU A 203 -42.97 23.40 23.39
N GLU A 204 -42.97 23.26 22.07
CA GLU A 204 -43.73 24.14 21.15
C GLU A 204 -45.25 23.90 21.22
N ALA A 205 -45.68 22.74 21.71
CA ALA A 205 -47.10 22.42 21.90
C ALA A 205 -47.67 22.86 23.26
N ALA A 206 -46.82 23.36 24.17
CA ALA A 206 -47.19 23.82 25.52
C ALA A 206 -47.46 25.33 25.55
#